data_AF-Q19812-F1
#
_entry.id   AF-Q19812-F1
#
_cell.length_a   1.000
_cell.length_b   1.000
_cell.length_c   1.000
_cell.angle_alpha   90.00
_cell.angle_beta   90.00
_cell.angle_gamma   90.00
#
_symmetry.space_group_name_H-M   'P 1'
#
loop_
_entity.id
_entity.type
_entity.pdbx_description
1 polymer ?
#
loop_
_entity_poly.entity_id
_entity_poly.type
_entity_poly.pdbx_seq_one_letter_code
_entity_poly.pdbx_strand_id
1 'polypeptide(L)'
;MTEFVCGNDEQSAEQKNPNQENPFFKVAPNKKFQALIPLLLQDYCINPISSELRVCYDAPTNQSSLTYTLTWDKNISEEYEFEKALLEEKLIQNYNNLARPKLNNLDAPKNEPKSPIQSLNYAVPTKNALEMNYPAKDEKITVKMVILTAAKDYGVFYDHCKVQSKFSKSIINPISKMLFNNGKDEADYLKTGELYYAELHPDFERKMYKIEKPEYKKLKLNNIPKIYNDIALVLDLGGYVKSGRTVYFE
;
A
#
# COMPACT_ATOMS: atom_id res chain seq x y z
N MET A 1 -34.45 -28.48 74.42
CA MET A 1 -34.13 -27.20 75.07
C MET A 1 -32.63 -27.01 74.96
N THR A 2 -32.18 -26.33 73.93
CA THR A 2 -30.76 -26.01 73.75
C THR A 2 -30.70 -24.68 73.04
N GLU A 3 -30.47 -23.64 73.83
CA GLU A 3 -30.19 -22.28 73.37
C GLU A 3 -28.73 -22.25 72.91
N PHE A 4 -28.48 -21.75 71.70
CA PHE A 4 -27.16 -21.33 71.28
C PHE A 4 -27.29 -19.92 70.72
N VAL A 5 -26.74 -18.97 71.49
CA VAL A 5 -26.77 -17.53 71.27
C VAL A 5 -25.61 -17.12 70.37
N CYS A 6 -25.93 -16.28 69.39
CA CYS A 6 -25.03 -15.65 68.43
C CYS A 6 -23.94 -14.78 69.08
N GLY A 7 -22.72 -14.87 68.55
CA GLY A 7 -21.65 -13.90 68.74
C GLY A 7 -21.32 -13.22 67.41
N ASN A 8 -21.42 -11.89 67.42
CA ASN A 8 -21.44 -10.97 66.28
C ASN A 8 -20.05 -10.63 65.71
N ASP A 9 -20.03 -10.51 64.38
CA ASP A 9 -19.50 -9.39 63.58
C ASP A 9 -18.27 -8.60 64.10
N GLU A 10 -17.12 -8.84 63.46
CA GLU A 10 -16.14 -7.78 63.21
C GLU A 10 -15.88 -7.68 61.70
N GLN A 11 -16.53 -6.66 61.12
CA GLN A 11 -16.40 -6.24 59.74
C GLN A 11 -15.04 -5.53 59.54
N SER A 12 -14.17 -6.14 58.75
CA SER A 12 -12.95 -5.53 58.24
C SER A 12 -13.27 -4.75 56.96
N ALA A 13 -13.28 -3.42 57.08
CA ALA A 13 -13.48 -2.49 55.97
C ALA A 13 -12.19 -2.34 55.14
N GLU A 14 -12.04 -3.13 54.09
CA GLU A 14 -11.01 -2.90 53.06
C GLU A 14 -11.41 -1.72 52.18
N GLN A 15 -10.68 -0.62 52.34
CA GLN A 15 -10.73 0.59 51.53
C GLN A 15 -10.33 0.28 50.08
N LYS A 16 -11.33 0.17 49.18
CA LYS A 16 -11.10 0.14 47.73
C LYS A 16 -10.78 1.54 47.22
N ASN A 17 -9.56 1.68 46.69
CA ASN A 17 -9.03 2.89 46.07
C ASN A 17 -9.68 3.10 44.67
N PRO A 18 -10.43 4.19 44.41
CA PRO A 18 -11.23 4.32 43.17
C PRO A 18 -10.46 4.68 41.88
N ASN A 19 -9.15 4.88 41.91
CA ASN A 19 -8.42 5.51 40.80
C ASN A 19 -7.42 4.61 40.05
N GLN A 20 -7.64 3.30 39.99
CA GLN A 20 -6.94 2.47 39.00
C GLN A 20 -7.71 2.47 37.68
N GLU A 21 -7.50 3.53 36.90
CA GLU A 21 -7.82 3.55 35.47
C GLU A 21 -7.02 2.43 34.78
N ASN A 22 -7.76 1.46 34.23
CA ASN A 22 -7.20 0.26 33.61
C ASN A 22 -6.66 0.63 32.21
N PRO A 23 -5.37 0.37 31.88
CA PRO A 23 -4.69 0.87 30.67
C PRO A 23 -5.11 0.18 29.35
N PHE A 24 -6.29 -0.43 29.30
CA PHE A 24 -6.86 -0.99 28.08
C PHE A 24 -8.28 -0.48 27.88
N PHE A 25 -8.49 0.84 27.96
CA PHE A 25 -9.63 1.51 27.33
C PHE A 25 -9.58 1.27 25.81
N LYS A 26 -9.87 0.04 25.37
CA LYS A 26 -10.38 -0.27 24.05
C LYS A 26 -11.78 0.33 24.01
N VAL A 27 -11.86 1.63 23.76
CA VAL A 27 -13.09 2.21 23.22
C VAL A 27 -13.33 1.43 21.93
N ALA A 28 -14.34 0.56 21.95
CA ALA A 28 -14.65 -0.26 20.78
C ALA A 28 -14.93 0.72 19.64
N PRO A 29 -14.12 0.72 18.56
CA PRO A 29 -14.30 1.65 17.47
C PRO A 29 -15.74 1.53 16.99
N ASN A 30 -16.38 2.66 16.74
CA ASN A 30 -17.78 2.70 16.31
C ASN A 30 -17.88 1.96 14.97
N LYS A 31 -18.21 0.66 15.03
CA LYS A 31 -18.05 -0.31 13.92
C LYS A 31 -18.74 0.13 12.63
N LYS A 32 -19.69 1.06 12.72
CA LYS A 32 -20.39 1.64 11.58
C LYS A 32 -19.46 2.37 10.61
N PHE A 33 -18.42 3.04 11.09
CA PHE A 33 -17.50 3.81 10.23
C PHE A 33 -16.32 3.00 9.70
N GLN A 34 -15.91 1.92 10.38
CA GLN A 34 -14.77 1.11 9.94
C GLN A 34 -14.92 0.58 8.51
N ALA A 35 -16.15 0.26 8.08
CA ALA A 35 -16.42 -0.18 6.72
C ALA A 35 -16.23 0.90 5.65
N LEU A 36 -16.28 2.19 6.03
CA LEU A 36 -16.10 3.33 5.13
C LEU A 36 -14.63 3.79 5.08
N ILE A 37 -13.82 3.45 6.08
CA ILE A 37 -12.42 3.85 6.13
C ILE A 37 -11.60 2.94 5.18
N PRO A 38 -10.85 3.52 4.22
CA PRO A 38 -9.83 2.83 3.43
C PRO A 38 -8.98 1.89 4.27
N LEU A 39 -8.72 0.66 3.81
CA LEU A 39 -7.90 -0.31 4.57
C LEU A 39 -6.56 0.31 5.01
N LEU A 40 -5.93 1.07 4.13
CA LEU A 40 -4.64 1.75 4.40
C LEU A 40 -4.73 2.84 5.49
N LEU A 41 -5.93 3.34 5.78
CA LEU A 41 -6.19 4.37 6.80
C LEU A 41 -6.80 3.80 8.08
N GLN A 42 -7.17 2.52 8.12
CA GLN A 42 -7.85 1.93 9.28
C GLN A 42 -6.99 1.98 10.54
N ASP A 43 -5.67 1.80 10.39
CA ASP A 43 -4.73 1.87 11.53
C ASP A 43 -4.54 3.30 12.05
N TYR A 44 -4.77 4.30 11.20
CA TYR A 44 -4.59 5.72 11.54
C TYR A 44 -5.88 6.39 12.03
N CYS A 45 -7.04 5.82 11.70
CA CYS A 45 -8.35 6.41 11.95
C CYS A 45 -9.16 5.59 12.98
N ILE A 46 -8.66 5.57 14.22
CA ILE A 46 -9.27 4.81 15.32
C ILE A 46 -10.66 5.36 15.67
N ASN A 47 -10.79 6.69 15.72
CA ASN A 47 -12.03 7.41 16.06
C ASN A 47 -12.40 8.42 14.96
N PRO A 48 -12.97 7.97 13.83
CA PRO A 48 -13.50 8.88 12.82
C PRO A 48 -14.61 9.75 13.42
N ILE A 49 -14.50 11.07 13.25
CA ILE A 49 -15.53 12.04 13.59
C ILE A 49 -16.57 12.08 12.45
N SER A 50 -16.11 12.14 11.20
CA SER A 50 -16.98 12.16 10.04
C SER A 50 -16.30 11.62 8.78
N SER A 51 -17.10 11.13 7.84
CA SER A 51 -16.68 10.71 6.51
C SER A 51 -17.62 11.31 5.47
N GLU A 52 -17.07 11.89 4.40
CA GLU A 52 -17.81 12.49 3.30
C GLU A 52 -17.28 11.96 1.96
N LEU A 53 -18.17 11.58 1.05
CA LEU A 53 -17.83 11.26 -0.34
C LEU A 53 -18.52 12.26 -1.26
N ARG A 54 -17.72 13.06 -1.99
CA ARG A 54 -18.20 13.98 -3.02
C ARG A 54 -17.93 13.38 -4.39
N VAL A 55 -18.92 13.45 -5.27
CA VAL A 55 -18.76 13.09 -6.69
C VAL A 55 -18.92 14.36 -7.49
N CYS A 56 -17.90 14.71 -8.27
CA CYS A 56 -17.93 15.83 -9.20
C CYS A 56 -17.90 15.26 -10.62
N TYR A 57 -18.68 15.84 -11.52
CA TYR A 57 -18.69 15.46 -12.92
C TYR A 57 -18.31 16.68 -13.76
N ASP A 58 -17.20 16.56 -14.49
CA ASP A 58 -16.68 17.60 -15.36
C ASP A 58 -17.27 17.42 -16.76
N ALA A 59 -18.32 18.19 -17.06
CA ALA A 59 -19.07 18.06 -18.30
C ALA A 59 -18.21 18.24 -19.58
N PRO A 60 -17.27 19.21 -19.68
CA PRO A 60 -16.37 19.33 -20.81
C PRO A 60 -15.52 18.10 -21.11
N THR A 61 -15.00 17.42 -20.08
CA THR A 61 -14.17 16.22 -20.27
C THR A 61 -14.99 14.93 -20.21
N ASN A 62 -16.26 15.01 -19.78
CA ASN A 62 -17.13 13.87 -19.50
C ASN A 62 -16.50 12.90 -18.48
N GLN A 63 -15.71 13.43 -17.54
CA GLN A 63 -15.04 12.65 -16.51
C GLN A 63 -15.70 12.87 -15.16
N SER A 64 -15.88 11.80 -14.40
CA SER A 64 -16.27 11.89 -12.99
C SER A 64 -15.01 11.86 -12.14
N SER A 65 -14.97 12.69 -11.10
CA SER A 65 -13.96 12.63 -10.03
C SER A 65 -14.65 12.38 -8.70
N LEU A 66 -14.03 11.56 -7.86
CA LEU A 66 -14.50 11.25 -6.52
C LEU A 66 -13.53 11.86 -5.49
N THR A 67 -14.08 12.58 -4.52
CA THR A 67 -13.32 13.10 -3.38
C THR A 67 -13.84 12.48 -2.10
N TYR A 68 -13.05 11.61 -1.50
CA TYR A 68 -13.32 11.08 -0.17
C TYR A 68 -12.61 11.95 0.88
N THR A 69 -13.34 12.42 1.87
CA THR A 69 -12.83 13.23 2.99
C THR A 69 -13.15 12.51 4.29
N LEU A 70 -12.15 12.35 5.15
CA LEU A 70 -12.27 11.69 6.44
C LEU A 70 -11.71 12.64 7.49
N THR A 71 -12.47 12.89 8.56
CA THR A 71 -12.00 13.63 9.74
C THR A 71 -12.01 12.71 10.94
N TRP A 72 -10.98 12.80 11.78
CA TRP A 72 -10.85 12.01 13.00
C TRP A 72 -10.22 12.85 14.11
N ASP A 73 -10.48 12.48 15.35
CA ASP A 73 -9.91 13.19 16.50
C ASP A 73 -8.41 12.95 16.58
N LYS A 74 -7.65 14.03 16.70
CA LYS A 74 -6.20 14.00 16.88
C LYS A 74 -5.80 13.63 18.31
N ASN A 75 -6.48 12.69 18.99
CA ASN A 75 -5.87 11.99 20.14
C ASN A 75 -4.77 11.03 19.65
N ILE A 76 -3.95 11.57 18.77
CA ILE A 76 -2.72 11.07 18.22
C ILE A 76 -1.73 11.27 19.37
N SER A 77 -1.26 10.15 19.93
CA SER A 77 -0.18 10.15 20.93
C SER A 77 0.92 11.12 20.51
N GLU A 78 1.52 11.84 21.46
CA GLU A 78 2.71 12.70 21.22
C GLU A 78 3.80 11.94 20.43
N GLU A 79 3.87 10.62 20.64
CA GLU A 79 4.77 9.69 19.94
C GLU A 79 4.54 9.66 18.42
N TYR A 80 3.31 9.85 17.95
CA TYR A 80 2.99 9.89 16.53
C TYR A 80 3.20 11.27 15.91
N GLU A 81 3.02 12.37 16.66
CA GLU A 81 3.45 13.68 16.15
C GLU A 81 4.96 13.68 15.86
N PHE A 82 5.73 13.00 16.71
CA PHE A 82 7.15 12.76 16.48
C PHE A 82 7.42 11.90 15.23
N GLU A 83 6.70 10.79 15.07
CA GLU A 83 6.87 9.90 13.91
C GLU A 83 6.49 10.58 12.58
N LYS A 84 5.42 11.39 12.58
CA LYS A 84 5.00 12.23 11.46
C LYS A 84 6.06 13.28 11.13
N ALA A 85 6.60 13.96 12.13
CA ALA A 85 7.66 14.96 11.94
C ALA A 85 8.92 14.33 11.33
N LEU A 86 9.30 13.13 11.79
CA LEU A 86 10.42 12.37 11.24
C LEU A 86 10.20 11.99 9.77
N LEU A 87 8.97 11.61 9.41
CA LEU A 87 8.61 11.26 8.03
C LEU A 87 8.64 12.49 7.11
N GLU A 88 8.10 13.62 7.58
CA GLU A 88 8.12 14.89 6.85
C GLU A 88 9.56 15.38 6.63
N GLU A 89 10.42 15.27 7.63
CA GLU A 89 11.83 15.63 7.50
C GLU A 89 12.56 14.76 6.45
N LYS A 90 12.33 13.44 6.45
CA LYS A 90 12.90 12.52 5.45
C LYS A 90 12.44 12.88 4.03
N LEU A 91 11.18 13.26 3.86
CA LEU A 91 10.65 13.68 2.55
C LEU A 91 11.30 14.99 2.08
N ILE A 92 11.49 15.96 2.98
CA ILE A 92 12.19 17.22 2.66
C ILE A 92 13.65 16.97 2.27
N GLN A 93 14.35 16.09 2.99
CA GLN A 93 15.73 15.73 2.65
C GLN A 93 15.81 15.07 1.26
N ASN A 94 14.93 14.12 0.96
CA ASN A 94 14.87 13.49 -0.36
C ASN A 94 14.58 14.49 -1.47
N TYR A 95 13.66 15.45 -1.25
CA TYR A 95 13.37 16.49 -2.23
C TYR A 95 14.59 17.40 -2.48
N ASN A 96 15.29 17.81 -1.42
CA ASN A 96 16.50 18.63 -1.54
C ASN A 96 17.65 17.90 -2.24
N ASN A 97 17.73 16.58 -2.09
CA ASN A 97 18.70 15.73 -2.79
C ASN A 97 18.38 15.61 -4.29
N LEU A 98 17.09 15.60 -4.66
CA LEU A 98 16.65 15.55 -6.07
C LEU A 98 16.75 16.91 -6.77
N ALA A 99 16.55 18.02 -6.04
CA ALA A 99 16.44 19.36 -6.62
C ALA A 99 17.77 20.10 -6.85
N ARG A 100 18.94 19.44 -6.70
CA ARG A 100 20.24 20.05 -7.04
C ARG A 100 20.90 19.41 -8.27
N PRO A 101 20.44 19.70 -9.51
CA PRO A 101 21.37 19.77 -10.62
C PRO A 101 22.31 20.95 -10.34
N LYS A 102 23.60 20.70 -10.17
CA LYS A 102 24.62 21.74 -10.13
C LYS A 102 24.53 22.53 -11.44
N LEU A 103 23.91 23.72 -11.39
CA LEU A 103 24.00 24.70 -12.46
C LEU A 103 25.43 25.26 -12.42
N ASN A 104 26.35 24.56 -13.07
CA ASN A 104 27.70 25.07 -13.31
C ASN A 104 27.59 26.19 -14.34
N ASN A 105 27.99 27.40 -13.93
CA ASN A 105 28.52 28.46 -14.75
C ASN A 105 27.73 28.79 -16.03
N LEU A 106 26.73 29.65 -15.90
CA LEU A 106 26.34 30.51 -17.00
C LEU A 106 26.51 31.97 -16.55
N ASP A 107 27.44 32.66 -17.20
CA ASP A 107 27.77 34.06 -16.97
C ASP A 107 26.51 34.93 -17.03
N ALA A 108 26.17 35.55 -15.90
CA ALA A 108 25.00 36.40 -15.76
C ALA A 108 25.21 37.74 -16.48
N PRO A 109 24.36 38.10 -17.46
CA PRO A 109 24.30 39.46 -17.96
C PRO A 109 23.66 40.36 -16.90
N LYS A 110 24.40 41.37 -16.46
CA LYS A 110 23.88 42.50 -15.68
C LYS A 110 22.91 43.27 -16.57
N ASN A 111 21.61 43.18 -16.30
CA ASN A 111 20.65 44.26 -16.52
C ASN A 111 19.39 44.00 -15.70
N GLU A 112 19.18 44.86 -14.70
CA GLU A 112 17.91 44.99 -13.97
C GLU A 112 16.81 45.42 -14.95
N PRO A 113 15.59 44.88 -14.78
CA PRO A 113 14.51 45.78 -14.44
C PRO A 113 13.63 45.24 -13.31
N LYS A 114 13.47 46.10 -12.30
CA LYS A 114 12.51 45.97 -11.20
C LYS A 114 11.11 45.73 -11.77
N SER A 115 10.53 44.57 -11.51
CA SER A 115 9.11 44.33 -11.73
C SER A 115 8.44 43.88 -10.43
N PRO A 116 7.17 44.28 -10.21
CA PRO A 116 6.58 44.32 -8.88
C PRO A 116 6.27 42.92 -8.38
N ILE A 117 6.44 42.74 -7.07
CA ILE A 117 6.09 41.55 -6.30
C ILE A 117 4.60 41.23 -6.55
N GLN A 118 4.30 40.45 -7.58
CA GLN A 118 3.07 39.70 -7.66
C GLN A 118 3.30 38.49 -6.78
N SER A 119 2.70 38.51 -5.59
CA SER A 119 2.59 37.36 -4.71
C SER A 119 2.13 36.17 -5.52
N LEU A 120 3.04 35.23 -5.82
CA LEU A 120 2.66 33.94 -6.36
C LEU A 120 1.84 33.25 -5.28
N ASN A 121 0.53 33.35 -5.41
CA ASN A 121 -0.40 32.43 -4.80
C ASN A 121 -0.15 31.08 -5.46
N TYR A 122 0.86 30.35 -4.97
CA TYR A 122 0.93 28.93 -5.19
C TYR A 122 -0.30 28.36 -4.51
N ALA A 123 -1.33 28.09 -5.31
CA ALA A 123 -2.39 27.17 -4.93
C ALA A 123 -1.67 25.86 -4.64
N VAL A 124 -1.36 25.62 -3.36
CA VAL A 124 -0.96 24.32 -2.86
C VAL A 124 -2.04 23.38 -3.39
N PRO A 125 -1.71 22.40 -4.26
CA PRO A 125 -2.68 21.43 -4.73
C PRO A 125 -3.11 20.59 -3.53
N THR A 126 -4.04 21.15 -2.77
CA THR A 126 -4.75 20.55 -1.66
C THR A 126 -5.78 19.67 -2.30
N LYS A 127 -5.39 18.43 -2.60
CA LYS A 127 -6.24 17.23 -2.71
C LYS A 127 -5.51 16.19 -3.54
N ASN A 128 -4.60 15.47 -2.89
CA ASN A 128 -4.41 14.06 -3.22
C ASN A 128 -5.65 13.32 -2.71
N ALA A 129 -6.81 13.54 -3.35
CA ALA A 129 -7.96 12.69 -3.16
C ALA A 129 -7.57 11.34 -3.77
N LEU A 130 -7.09 10.43 -2.93
CA LEU A 130 -6.87 9.04 -3.31
C LEU A 130 -8.23 8.44 -3.65
N GLU A 131 -8.59 8.46 -4.93
CA GLU A 131 -9.74 7.73 -5.45
C GLU A 131 -9.51 6.24 -5.21
N MET A 132 -10.18 5.70 -4.19
CA MET A 132 -10.31 4.26 -4.03
C MET A 132 -11.36 3.73 -5.00
N ASN A 133 -10.96 3.63 -6.27
CA ASN A 133 -11.70 2.88 -7.26
C ASN A 133 -11.60 1.40 -6.90
N TYR A 134 -12.61 0.87 -6.19
CA TYR A 134 -12.78 -0.58 -6.08
C TYR A 134 -12.96 -1.12 -7.49
N PRO A 135 -12.02 -1.95 -7.98
CA PRO A 135 -12.08 -2.39 -9.34
C PRO A 135 -13.35 -3.19 -9.57
N ALA A 136 -14.05 -2.90 -10.67
CA ALA A 136 -15.25 -3.64 -11.01
C ALA A 136 -14.92 -5.14 -11.07
N LYS A 137 -15.85 -6.03 -10.65
CA LYS A 137 -15.59 -7.49 -10.66
C LYS A 137 -15.14 -8.03 -12.02
N ASP A 138 -15.50 -7.33 -13.09
CA ASP A 138 -15.15 -7.64 -14.48
C ASP A 138 -14.08 -6.70 -15.07
N GLU A 139 -13.43 -5.86 -14.26
CA GLU A 139 -12.30 -5.06 -14.68
C GLU A 139 -11.20 -5.97 -15.23
N LYS A 140 -10.67 -5.58 -16.39
CA LYS A 140 -9.52 -6.24 -16.98
C LYS A 140 -8.26 -5.57 -16.45
N ILE A 141 -7.30 -6.38 -16.03
CA ILE A 141 -5.97 -5.95 -15.64
C ILE A 141 -4.94 -6.56 -16.59
N THR A 142 -3.84 -5.84 -16.83
CA THR A 142 -2.67 -6.40 -17.50
C THR A 142 -1.83 -7.15 -16.47
N VAL A 143 -1.54 -8.41 -16.75
CA VAL A 143 -0.58 -9.22 -15.99
C VAL A 143 0.69 -9.29 -16.81
N LYS A 144 1.78 -8.75 -16.26
CA LYS A 144 3.14 -8.86 -16.80
C LYS A 144 3.86 -9.95 -16.03
N MET A 145 4.57 -10.81 -16.73
CA MET A 145 5.38 -11.87 -16.12
C MET A 145 6.77 -11.87 -16.74
N VAL A 146 7.79 -12.01 -15.91
CA VAL A 146 9.17 -12.19 -16.33
C VAL A 146 9.57 -13.63 -16.01
N ILE A 147 10.01 -14.40 -17.00
CA ILE A 147 10.52 -15.75 -16.78
C ILE A 147 12.04 -15.68 -16.77
N LEU A 148 12.66 -16.11 -15.66
CA LEU A 148 14.10 -16.11 -15.47
C LEU A 148 14.67 -17.49 -15.74
N THR A 149 15.61 -17.57 -16.68
CA THR A 149 16.29 -18.83 -17.06
C THR A 149 17.80 -18.64 -17.10
N ALA A 150 18.55 -19.74 -17.03
CA ALA A 150 19.98 -19.71 -17.25
C ALA A 150 20.28 -19.35 -18.71
N ALA A 151 21.14 -18.36 -18.92
CA ALA A 151 21.71 -18.08 -20.24
C ALA A 151 22.74 -19.16 -20.61
N LYS A 152 22.96 -19.40 -21.91
CA LYS A 152 23.89 -20.44 -22.41
C LYS A 152 25.34 -20.21 -21.97
N ASP A 153 25.79 -18.96 -22.05
CA ASP A 153 27.21 -18.64 -21.90
C ASP A 153 27.55 -18.12 -20.49
N TYR A 154 26.69 -17.27 -19.93
CA TYR A 154 26.74 -16.80 -18.54
C TYR A 154 25.54 -15.88 -18.27
N GLY A 155 25.04 -15.84 -17.03
CA GLY A 155 24.05 -14.85 -16.60
C GLY A 155 22.61 -15.36 -16.52
N VAL A 156 21.66 -14.42 -16.61
CA VAL A 156 20.21 -14.68 -16.56
C VAL A 156 19.59 -14.20 -17.86
N PHE A 157 18.80 -15.06 -18.49
CA PHE A 157 17.94 -14.69 -19.60
C PHE A 157 16.55 -14.30 -19.08
N TYR A 158 16.05 -13.17 -19.56
CA TYR A 158 14.76 -12.57 -19.19
C TYR A 158 13.78 -12.74 -20.36
N ASP A 159 12.73 -13.53 -20.16
CA ASP A 159 11.65 -13.72 -21.14
C ASP A 159 10.40 -12.98 -20.65
N HIS A 160 10.07 -11.88 -21.32
CA HIS A 160 8.99 -10.97 -20.93
C HIS A 160 7.67 -11.35 -21.59
N CYS A 161 6.66 -11.60 -20.75
CA CYS A 161 5.33 -12.01 -21.17
C CYS A 161 4.29 -11.02 -20.65
N LYS A 162 3.22 -10.80 -21.41
CA LYS A 162 2.07 -10.01 -20.93
C LYS A 162 0.74 -10.56 -21.43
N VAL A 163 -0.29 -10.45 -20.61
CA VAL A 163 -1.65 -10.84 -20.98
C VAL A 163 -2.68 -10.01 -20.22
N GLN A 164 -3.82 -9.70 -20.86
CA GLN A 164 -4.97 -9.16 -20.15
C GLN A 164 -5.83 -10.27 -19.54
N SER A 165 -6.26 -10.10 -18.30
CA SER A 165 -7.14 -11.03 -17.57
C SER A 165 -8.16 -10.27 -16.74
N LYS A 166 -9.28 -10.90 -16.40
CA LYS A 166 -10.23 -10.33 -15.44
C LYS A 166 -9.59 -10.34 -14.04
N PHE A 167 -9.69 -9.22 -13.32
CA PHE A 167 -9.07 -9.06 -12.00
C PHE A 167 -9.59 -10.05 -10.96
N SER A 168 -10.81 -10.57 -11.13
CA SER A 168 -11.41 -11.59 -10.26
C SER A 168 -10.94 -13.03 -10.52
N LYS A 169 -10.15 -13.29 -11.57
CA LYS A 169 -9.69 -14.64 -11.95
C LYS A 169 -8.51 -15.10 -11.08
N SER A 170 -8.37 -16.42 -10.96
CA SER A 170 -7.16 -17.05 -10.40
C SER A 170 -5.94 -16.74 -11.26
N ILE A 171 -4.79 -16.55 -10.60
CA ILE A 171 -3.50 -16.24 -11.21
C ILE A 171 -3.01 -17.32 -12.17
N ILE A 172 -3.44 -18.57 -12.00
CA ILE A 172 -3.01 -19.66 -12.89
C ILE A 172 -3.45 -19.41 -14.33
N ASN A 173 -4.65 -18.84 -14.54
CA ASN A 173 -5.20 -18.64 -15.88
C ASN A 173 -4.32 -17.74 -16.78
N PRO A 174 -3.91 -16.52 -16.35
CA PRO A 174 -2.99 -15.72 -17.15
C PRO A 174 -1.62 -16.39 -17.28
N ILE A 175 -1.12 -17.10 -16.26
CA ILE A 175 0.18 -17.79 -16.32
C ILE A 175 0.17 -18.90 -17.38
N SER A 176 -0.80 -19.80 -17.34
CA SER A 176 -1.00 -20.86 -18.34
C SER A 176 -1.05 -20.27 -19.76
N LYS A 177 -1.80 -19.17 -19.93
CA LYS A 177 -1.91 -18.48 -21.22
C LYS A 177 -0.59 -17.86 -21.67
N MET A 178 0.18 -17.25 -20.77
CA MET A 178 1.49 -16.68 -21.10
C MET A 178 2.52 -17.76 -21.44
N LEU A 179 2.54 -18.89 -20.73
CA LEU A 179 3.44 -20.01 -21.01
C LEU A 179 3.10 -20.66 -22.35
N PHE A 180 1.81 -20.94 -22.60
CA PHE A 180 1.33 -21.48 -23.88
C PHE A 180 1.70 -20.56 -25.06
N ASN A 181 1.46 -19.25 -24.93
CA ASN A 181 1.77 -18.29 -25.99
C ASN A 181 3.26 -18.20 -26.32
N ASN A 182 4.14 -18.56 -25.38
CA ASN A 182 5.59 -18.57 -25.56
C ASN A 182 6.16 -19.97 -25.84
N GLY A 183 5.30 -20.95 -26.15
CA GLY A 183 5.70 -22.32 -26.46
C GLY A 183 6.39 -23.02 -25.29
N LYS A 184 6.04 -22.68 -24.05
CA LYS A 184 6.59 -23.28 -22.83
C LYS A 184 5.61 -24.32 -22.29
N ASP A 185 6.14 -25.45 -21.82
CA ASP A 185 5.32 -26.45 -21.15
C ASP A 185 4.95 -25.98 -19.74
N GLU A 186 3.66 -25.80 -19.48
CA GLU A 186 3.15 -25.29 -18.21
C GLU A 186 3.52 -26.22 -17.04
N ALA A 187 3.38 -27.53 -17.23
CA ALA A 187 3.58 -28.50 -16.16
C ALA A 187 5.04 -28.53 -15.71
N ASP A 188 5.99 -28.53 -16.64
CA ASP A 188 7.41 -28.50 -16.36
C ASP A 188 7.84 -27.19 -15.70
N TYR A 189 7.42 -26.05 -16.24
CA TYR A 189 7.81 -24.72 -15.75
C TYR A 189 7.26 -24.44 -14.34
N LEU A 190 6.01 -24.82 -14.05
CA LEU A 190 5.44 -24.64 -12.71
C LEU A 190 5.90 -25.69 -11.69
N LYS A 191 6.37 -26.85 -12.16
CA LYS A 191 6.96 -27.87 -11.31
C LYS A 191 8.36 -27.48 -10.88
N THR A 192 9.18 -26.98 -11.80
CA THR A 192 10.58 -26.64 -11.57
C THR A 192 10.76 -25.24 -10.99
N GLY A 193 9.96 -24.28 -11.44
CA GLY A 193 10.07 -22.88 -11.06
C GLY A 193 9.48 -22.52 -9.70
N GLU A 194 9.91 -21.35 -9.24
CA GLU A 194 9.30 -20.63 -8.13
C GLU A 194 8.63 -19.36 -8.64
N LEU A 195 7.37 -19.15 -8.24
CA LEU A 195 6.59 -17.99 -8.65
C LEU A 195 6.63 -16.91 -7.57
N TYR A 196 6.78 -15.66 -7.99
CA TYR A 196 6.76 -14.47 -7.15
C TYR A 196 5.80 -13.43 -7.72
N TYR A 197 5.30 -12.54 -6.87
CA TYR A 197 4.75 -11.26 -7.29
C TYR A 197 5.63 -10.12 -6.78
N ALA A 198 5.64 -9.01 -7.51
CA ALA A 198 6.32 -7.78 -7.09
C ALA A 198 5.31 -6.80 -6.48
N GLU A 199 5.73 -6.13 -5.41
CA GLU A 199 5.01 -5.04 -4.77
C GLU A 199 5.91 -3.80 -4.76
N LEU A 200 5.34 -2.64 -5.05
CA LEU A 200 6.04 -1.35 -4.96
C LEU A 200 5.87 -0.78 -3.55
N HIS A 201 6.97 -0.67 -2.81
CA HIS A 201 7.00 -0.09 -1.48
C HIS A 201 7.01 1.45 -1.55
N PRO A 202 6.70 2.15 -0.42
CA PRO A 202 6.66 3.62 -0.39
C PRO A 202 8.00 4.32 -0.69
N ASP A 203 9.12 3.62 -0.53
CA ASP A 203 10.47 4.03 -0.91
C ASP A 203 10.74 3.90 -2.42
N PHE A 204 9.73 3.51 -3.21
CA PHE A 204 9.82 3.17 -4.63
C PHE A 204 10.67 1.93 -4.94
N GLU A 205 11.06 1.16 -3.92
CA GLU A 205 11.71 -0.13 -4.12
C GLU A 205 10.67 -1.20 -4.42
N ARG A 206 11.05 -2.17 -5.26
CA ARG A 206 10.21 -3.34 -5.55
C ARG A 206 10.64 -4.50 -4.67
N LYS A 207 9.72 -5.05 -3.90
CA LYS A 207 9.94 -6.27 -3.11
C LYS A 207 9.21 -7.44 -3.74
N MET A 208 9.86 -8.60 -3.73
CA MET A 208 9.33 -9.84 -4.29
C MET A 208 8.81 -10.74 -3.18
N TYR A 209 7.60 -11.26 -3.37
CA TYR A 209 6.97 -12.16 -2.43
C TYR A 209 6.72 -13.49 -3.11
N LYS A 210 7.23 -14.56 -2.50
CA LYS A 210 7.06 -15.92 -3.02
C LYS A 210 5.61 -16.35 -2.89
N ILE A 211 5.07 -16.96 -3.95
CA ILE A 211 3.78 -17.62 -3.95
C ILE A 211 4.03 -19.13 -3.78
N GLU A 212 3.43 -19.71 -2.75
CA GLU A 212 3.53 -21.15 -2.52
C GLU A 212 2.71 -21.95 -3.54
N LYS A 213 3.24 -23.11 -3.96
CA LYS A 213 2.62 -23.95 -5.00
C LYS A 213 1.14 -24.30 -4.75
N PRO A 214 0.70 -24.61 -3.52
CA PRO A 214 -0.72 -24.85 -3.23
C PRO A 214 -1.64 -23.65 -3.51
N GLU A 215 -1.08 -22.44 -3.53
CA GLU A 215 -1.82 -21.20 -3.75
C GLU A 215 -1.95 -20.84 -5.23
N TYR A 216 -1.25 -21.49 -6.16
CA TYR A 216 -1.32 -21.16 -7.59
C TYR A 216 -2.74 -21.20 -8.15
N LYS A 217 -3.53 -22.18 -7.71
CA LYS A 217 -4.93 -22.34 -8.14
C LYS A 217 -5.92 -21.53 -7.29
N LYS A 218 -5.53 -21.11 -6.08
CA LYS A 218 -6.43 -20.45 -5.12
C LYS A 218 -6.30 -18.93 -5.16
N LEU A 219 -5.07 -18.44 -5.29
CA LEU A 219 -4.76 -17.02 -5.30
C LEU A 219 -5.42 -16.37 -6.53
N LYS A 220 -6.12 -15.28 -6.27
CA LYS A 220 -6.77 -14.46 -7.29
C LYS A 220 -5.93 -13.22 -7.57
N LEU A 221 -6.03 -12.70 -8.79
CA LEU A 221 -5.33 -11.49 -9.21
C LEU A 221 -5.68 -10.30 -8.33
N ASN A 222 -6.93 -10.20 -7.87
CA ASN A 222 -7.36 -9.13 -6.96
C ASN A 222 -6.81 -9.19 -5.54
N ASN A 223 -6.09 -10.24 -5.18
CA ASN A 223 -5.38 -10.35 -3.92
C ASN A 223 -3.89 -9.99 -4.05
N ILE A 224 -3.42 -9.61 -5.24
CA ILE A 224 -2.04 -9.21 -5.49
C ILE A 224 -1.99 -7.68 -5.65
N PRO A 225 -1.06 -6.98 -4.98
CA PRO A 225 -0.85 -5.56 -5.17
C PRO A 225 -0.59 -5.21 -6.65
N LYS A 226 -1.21 -4.12 -7.12
CA LYS A 226 -0.93 -3.57 -8.45
C LYS A 226 0.32 -2.69 -8.39
N ILE A 227 1.14 -2.74 -9.43
CA ILE A 227 2.15 -1.72 -9.70
C ILE A 227 1.59 -0.84 -10.82
N TYR A 228 1.16 0.38 -10.46
CA TYR A 228 0.35 1.23 -11.33
C TYR A 228 -0.95 0.51 -11.77
N ASN A 229 -1.05 0.14 -13.04
CA ASN A 229 -2.21 -0.53 -13.62
C ASN A 229 -1.99 -2.01 -13.93
N ASP A 230 -0.84 -2.57 -13.52
CA ASP A 230 -0.41 -3.91 -13.88
C ASP A 230 -0.19 -4.78 -12.63
N ILE A 231 -0.35 -6.10 -12.78
CA ILE A 231 0.22 -7.07 -11.84
C ILE A 231 1.54 -7.55 -12.41
N ALA A 232 2.59 -7.50 -11.61
CA ALA A 232 3.93 -7.95 -11.97
C ALA A 232 4.24 -9.30 -11.30
N LEU A 233 4.45 -10.33 -12.11
CA LEU A 233 4.83 -11.68 -11.71
C LEU A 233 6.25 -12.00 -12.15
N VAL A 234 6.92 -12.91 -11.44
CA VAL A 234 8.22 -13.46 -11.82
C VAL A 234 8.17 -14.97 -11.67
N LEU A 235 8.54 -15.69 -12.71
CA LEU A 235 8.73 -17.14 -12.69
C LEU A 235 10.22 -17.44 -12.76
N ASP A 236 10.80 -17.83 -11.63
CA ASP A 236 12.23 -18.07 -11.47
C ASP A 236 12.55 -19.56 -11.59
N LEU A 237 13.22 -19.95 -12.67
CA LEU A 237 13.65 -21.34 -12.92
C LEU A 237 15.06 -21.64 -12.38
N GLY A 238 15.78 -20.65 -11.86
CA GLY A 238 17.19 -20.80 -11.44
C GLY A 238 17.51 -20.36 -10.02
N GLY A 239 16.52 -19.91 -9.23
CA GLY A 239 16.73 -19.41 -7.88
C GLY A 239 17.45 -18.06 -7.84
N TYR A 240 17.39 -17.29 -8.93
CA TYR A 240 18.02 -15.98 -9.04
C TYR A 240 17.46 -14.96 -8.05
N VAL A 241 16.14 -14.98 -7.82
CA VAL A 241 15.48 -14.08 -6.86
C VAL A 241 15.97 -14.34 -5.44
N LYS A 242 16.05 -15.61 -5.03
CA LYS A 242 16.60 -16.00 -3.72
C LYS A 242 18.07 -15.62 -3.56
N SER A 243 18.84 -15.68 -4.64
CA SER A 243 20.24 -15.25 -4.63
C SER A 243 20.45 -13.72 -4.56
N GLY A 244 19.36 -12.95 -4.55
CA GLY A 244 19.40 -11.48 -4.50
C GLY A 244 19.75 -10.82 -5.83
N ARG A 245 19.63 -11.53 -6.96
CA ARG A 245 19.82 -10.91 -8.28
C ARG A 245 18.68 -9.93 -8.57
N THR A 246 19.05 -8.74 -9.03
CA THR A 246 18.10 -7.72 -9.49
C THR A 246 17.29 -8.26 -10.66
N VAL A 247 15.97 -8.10 -10.61
CA VAL A 247 15.04 -8.48 -11.69
C VAL A 247 14.53 -7.23 -12.39
N TYR A 248 14.67 -7.17 -13.70
CA TYR A 248 14.20 -6.05 -14.52
C TYR A 248 12.81 -6.36 -15.10
N PHE A 249 11.94 -5.35 -15.13
CA PHE A 249 10.62 -5.41 -15.76
C PHE A 249 10.55 -4.39 -16.89
N GLU A 250 9.83 -4.73 -17.97
CA GLU A 250 9.48 -3.81 -19.06
C GLU A 250 8.31 -2.87 -18.72
#